data_AF-L9Y5R9-F1
#
_entry.id   AF-L9Y5R9-F1
#
_cell.length_a   1.000
_cell.length_b   1.000
_cell.length_c   1.000
_cell.angle_alpha   90.00
_cell.angle_beta   90.00
_cell.angle_gamma   90.00
#
_symmetry.space_group_name_H-M   'P 1'
#
loop_
_entity.id
_entity.type
_entity.pdbx_description
1 polymer ?
#
loop_
_entity_poly.entity_id
_entity_poly.type
_entity_poly.pdbx_seq_one_letter_code
_entity_poly.pdbx_strand_id
1 'polypeptide(L)' 'MEPRVDPMDRRVLERNYDYAQRNVRLLSMWYDCELERMLELLAKHDIELSRNDEQQFGTYYRSLRRRSSCYGE' A
#
# COMPACT_ATOMS: atom_id res chain seq x y z
N MET A 1 2.37 6.65 28.34
CA MET A 1 1.43 5.96 27.43
C MET A 1 2.10 5.93 26.07
N GLU A 2 2.75 4.83 25.70
CA GLU A 2 3.34 4.72 24.36
C GLU A 2 2.22 4.86 23.32
N PRO A 3 2.37 5.72 22.31
CA PRO A 3 1.39 5.77 21.23
C PRO A 3 1.43 4.41 20.52
N ARG A 4 0.35 3.64 20.65
CA ARG A 4 0.13 2.41 19.88
C ARG A 4 -0.17 2.81 18.44
N VAL A 5 0.90 3.11 17.70
CA VAL A 5 0.82 3.40 16.27
C VAL A 5 0.80 2.06 15.56
N ASP A 6 -0.34 1.71 14.97
CA ASP A 6 -0.44 0.52 14.14
C ASP A 6 0.32 0.78 12.83
N PRO A 7 1.33 -0.04 12.49
CA PRO A 7 2.15 0.18 11.29
C PRO A 7 1.36 -0.06 9.99
N MET A 8 0.22 -0.73 10.06
CA MET A 8 -0.68 -0.97 8.92
C MET A 8 -1.81 0.06 8.84
N ASP A 9 -1.86 1.03 9.76
CA ASP A 9 -2.80 2.15 9.67
C ASP A 9 -2.56 2.96 8.39
N ARG A 10 -3.63 3.37 7.73
CA ARG A 10 -3.59 4.13 6.48
C ARG A 10 -2.58 5.28 6.52
N ARG A 11 -2.59 6.08 7.58
CA ARG A 11 -1.75 7.29 7.66
C ARG A 11 -0.27 6.94 7.83
N VAL A 12 0.02 5.83 8.52
CA VAL A 12 1.39 5.36 8.73
C VAL A 12 1.91 4.73 7.45
N LEU A 13 1.08 3.91 6.80
CA LEU A 13 1.41 3.26 5.55
C LEU A 13 1.66 4.27 4.42
N GLU A 14 0.80 5.28 4.29
CA GLU A 14 0.97 6.36 3.30
C GLU A 14 2.24 7.17 3.55
N ARG A 15 2.51 7.51 4.81
CA ARG A 15 3.73 8.25 5.18
C ARG A 15 5.00 7.42 4.94
N ASN A 16 4.96 6.13 5.26
CA ASN A 16 6.09 5.24 5.00
C ASN A 16 6.29 4.99 3.51
N TYR A 17 5.21 4.97 2.71
CA TYR A 17 5.31 4.94 1.26
C TYR A 17 5.97 6.20 0.71
N ASP A 18 5.63 7.38 1.25
CA ASP A 18 6.30 8.65 0.90
C ASP A 18 7.79 8.62 1.27
N TYR A 19 8.14 8.13 2.47
CA TYR A 19 9.54 7.93 2.87
C TYR A 19 10.29 6.93 2.00
N ALA A 20 9.61 5.92 1.47
CA ALA A 20 10.13 5.01 0.46
C ALA A 20 10.19 5.64 -0.95
N GLN A 21 10.07 6.97 -1.06
CA GLN A 21 10.04 7.72 -2.31
C GLN A 21 8.94 7.25 -3.28
N ARG A 22 7.82 6.80 -2.71
CA ARG A 22 6.69 6.17 -3.42
C ARG A 22 7.12 5.01 -4.32
N ASN A 23 8.00 4.15 -3.79
CA ASN A 23 8.42 2.89 -4.40
C ASN A 23 7.92 1.70 -3.58
N VAL A 24 6.98 0.95 -4.15
CA VAL A 24 6.31 -0.16 -3.45
C VAL A 24 7.25 -1.33 -3.15
N ARG A 25 8.30 -1.54 -3.96
CA ARG A 25 9.31 -2.59 -3.71
C ARG A 25 10.17 -2.24 -2.51
N LEU A 26 10.55 -0.96 -2.39
CA LEU A 26 11.31 -0.50 -1.24
C LEU A 26 10.45 -0.58 0.04
N LEU A 27 9.19 -0.16 -0.05
CA LEU A 27 8.25 -0.27 1.04
C LEU A 27 8.03 -1.73 1.48
N SER A 28 7.87 -2.66 0.53
CA SER A 28 7.69 -4.08 0.84
C SER A 28 8.91 -4.68 1.55
N MET A 29 10.12 -4.26 1.16
CA MET A 29 11.35 -4.65 1.86
C MET A 29 11.40 -4.12 3.30
N TRP A 30 10.97 -2.87 3.54
CA TRP A 30 10.99 -2.30 4.90
C TRP A 30 10.03 -3.00 5.86
N TYR A 31 8.89 -3.46 5.34
CA TYR A 31 7.89 -4.19 6.10
C TYR A 31 8.13 -5.72 6.11
N ASP A 32 9.24 -6.18 5.51
CA ASP A 32 9.58 -7.60 5.35
C ASP A 32 8.38 -8.43 4.81
N CYS A 33 7.75 -7.92 3.76
CA CYS A 33 6.52 -8.50 3.21
C CYS A 33 6.61 -8.65 1.70
N GLU A 34 5.82 -9.58 1.15
CA GLU A 34 5.72 -9.79 -0.29
C GLU A 34 5.16 -8.55 -0.99
N LEU A 35 5.67 -8.29 -2.19
CA LEU A 35 5.25 -7.15 -3.01
C LEU A 35 3.74 -7.13 -3.26
N GLU A 36 3.15 -8.30 -3.54
CA GLU A 36 1.72 -8.43 -3.79
C GLU A 36 0.88 -8.08 -2.56
N ARG A 37 1.32 -8.51 -1.37
CA ARG A 37 0.67 -8.15 -0.10
C ARG A 37 0.77 -6.66 0.17
N MET A 38 1.91 -6.04 -0.12
CA MET A 38 2.07 -4.59 0.03
C MET A 38 1.12 -3.83 -0.92
N LEU A 39 0.99 -4.28 -2.18
CA LEU A 39 0.02 -3.71 -3.14
C LEU A 39 -1.42 -3.88 -2.67
N GLU A 40 -1.78 -5.04 -2.09
CA GLU A 40 -3.10 -5.27 -1.51
C GLU A 40 -3.38 -4.33 -0.34
N LEU A 41 -2.40 -4.09 0.54
CA LEU A 41 -2.53 -3.16 1.65
C LEU A 41 -2.73 -1.72 1.16
N LEU A 42 -1.91 -1.27 0.20
CA LEU A 42 -2.08 0.06 -0.40
C LEU A 42 -3.46 0.19 -1.07
N ALA A 43 -3.96 -0.86 -1.73
CA ALA A 43 -5.28 -0.87 -2.35
C ALA A 43 -6.42 -0.88 -1.32
N LYS A 44 -6.28 -1.65 -0.24
CA LYS A 44 -7.25 -1.72 0.86
C LYS A 44 -7.40 -0.37 1.57
N HIS A 45 -6.32 0.38 1.70
CA HIS A 45 -6.31 1.69 2.34
C HIS A 45 -6.52 2.87 1.38
N ASP A 46 -6.85 2.59 0.11
CA ASP A 46 -7.10 3.59 -0.93
C ASP A 46 -5.92 4.57 -1.14
N ILE A 47 -4.69 4.06 -1.03
CA ILE A 47 -3.45 4.85 -1.18
C ILE A 47 -2.99 4.81 -2.63
N GLU A 48 -3.03 5.96 -3.31
CA GLU A 48 -2.68 6.04 -4.73
C GLU A 48 -1.22 5.71 -5.01
N LEU A 49 -1.00 4.84 -6.00
CA LEU A 49 0.34 4.53 -6.50
C LEU A 49 0.98 5.75 -7.16
N SER A 50 2.31 5.83 -7.08
CA SER A 50 3.06 6.77 -7.92
C SER A 50 2.90 6.42 -9.40
N ARG A 51 3.20 7.37 -10.30
CA ARG A 51 3.13 7.13 -11.75
C ARG A 51 4.02 5.96 -12.21
N ASN A 52 5.19 5.79 -11.58
CA ASN A 52 6.12 4.69 -11.88
C ASN A 52 5.58 3.34 -11.41
N ASP A 53 5.03 3.29 -10.20
CA ASP A 53 4.41 2.08 -9.67
C ASP A 53 3.11 1.76 -10.40
N GLU A 54 2.35 2.77 -10.84
CA GLU A 54 1.16 2.58 -11.67
C GLU A 54 1.53 1.99 -13.03
N GLN A 55 2.63 2.44 -13.66
CA GLN A 55 3.06 1.89 -14.94
C GLN A 55 3.43 0.39 -14.82
N GLN A 56 4.02 -0.02 -13.70
CA GLN A 56 4.44 -1.41 -13.49
C GLN A 56 3.32 -2.31 -12.94
N PHE A 57 2.51 -1.79 -12.01
CA PHE A 57 1.57 -2.59 -11.21
C PHE A 57 0.12 -2.13 -11.32
N GLY A 58 -0.17 -1.04 -12.05
CA GLY A 58 -1.48 -0.39 -12.07
C GLY A 58 -2.63 -1.31 -12.45
N THR A 59 -2.44 -2.22 -13.41
CA THR A 59 -3.48 -3.20 -13.81
C THR A 59 -3.84 -4.16 -12.68
N TYR A 60 -2.82 -4.69 -11.99
CA TYR A 60 -3.02 -5.57 -10.83
C TYR A 60 -3.63 -4.80 -9.66
N TYR A 61 -3.06 -3.64 -9.35
CA TYR A 61 -3.51 -2.76 -8.27
C TYR A 61 -4.97 -2.31 -8.42
N ARG A 62 -5.41 -1.92 -9.63
CA ARG A 62 -6.82 -1.57 -9.88
C ARG A 62 -7.76 -2.75 -9.68
N SER A 63 -7.30 -3.97 -9.99
CA SER A 63 -8.09 -5.18 -9.76
C SER A 63 -8.21 -5.49 -8.26
N LEU A 64 -7.13 -5.30 -7.50
CA LEU A 64 -7.15 -5.38 -6.04
C LEU A 64 -8.07 -4.32 -5.43
N ARG A 65 -7.98 -3.05 -5.85
CA ARG A 65 -8.81 -1.96 -5.33
C ARG A 65 -10.31 -2.21 -5.58
N ARG A 66 -10.67 -2.71 -6.77
CA ARG A 66 -12.05 -3.14 -7.07
C ARG A 66 -12.51 -4.28 -6.17
N ARG A 67 -11.63 -5.26 -5.90
CA ARG A 67 -11.94 -6.38 -5.00
C ARG A 67 -12.17 -5.87 -3.58
N SER A 68 -11.28 -5.05 -3.05
CA SER A 68 -11.39 -4.47 -1.70
C SER A 68 -12.66 -3.64 -1.53
N SER A 69 -13.05 -2.87 -2.55
CA SER A 69 -14.30 -2.11 -2.56
C SER A 69 -15.56 -2.98 -2.58
N CYS A 70 -15.47 -4.25 -3.00
CA CYS A 70 -16.58 -5.19 -3.09
C CYS A 70 -16.80 -5.99 -1.78
N TYR A 71 -15.82 -5.99 -0.87
CA TYR A 71 -15.92 -6.62 0.46
C TYR A 71 -16.21 -5.60 1.57
N GLY A 72 -16.69 -4.40 1.20
CA GLY A 72 -17.00 -3.30 2.12
C GLY A 72 -18.50 -3.16 2.43
N GLU A 73 -19.24 -4.28 2.50
CA GLU A 73 -20.61 -4.36 3.03
C GLU A 73 -20.66 -5.13 4.34
#